data_AF-A0A6N6KP82-F1
#
_entry.id   AF-A0A6N6KP82-F1
#
_cell.length_a   1.000
_cell.length_b   1.000
_cell.length_c   1.000
_cell.angle_alpha   90.00
_cell.angle_beta   90.00
_cell.angle_gamma   90.00
#
_symmetry.space_group_name_H-M   'P 1'
#
loop_
_entity.id
_entity.type
_entity.pdbx_description
1 polymer ?
#
loop_
_entity_poly.entity_id
_entity_poly.type
_entity_poly.pdbx_seq_one_letter_code
_entity_poly.pdbx_strand_id
1 'polypeptide(L)'
;MALSKKKSRLITVGDIQYRWLVSTNSGKNVFVAEQEGVKGCRMEAYFDRYKNKFAGPGLLKSKDNLVIIKPGDTASIILQALDHGWTPEAKGKPVVFDLKAGLLIPR
;
A
#
# COMPACT_ATOMS: atom_id res chain seq x y z
N MET A 1 -5.47 7.62 14.60
CA MET A 1 -4.31 6.94 15.22
C MET A 1 -3.19 6.99 14.20
N ALA A 2 -2.02 7.53 14.56
CA ALA A 2 -0.88 7.64 13.64
C ALA A 2 -0.20 6.28 13.47
N LEU A 3 0.36 6.02 12.28
CA LEU A 3 1.18 4.86 12.00
C LEU A 3 2.35 4.78 12.98
N SER A 4 2.56 3.58 13.53
CA SER A 4 3.71 3.34 14.39
C SER A 4 5.01 3.65 13.64
N LYS A 5 5.92 4.39 14.28
CA LYS A 5 7.25 4.70 13.73
C LYS A 5 8.10 3.44 13.52
N LYS A 6 7.75 2.32 14.16
CA LYS A 6 8.48 1.06 14.06
C LYS A 6 8.11 0.36 12.75
N LYS A 7 9.10 0.10 11.89
CA LYS A 7 8.99 -0.56 10.57
C LYS A 7 8.29 0.25 9.46
N SER A 8 7.84 1.47 9.76
CA SER A 8 7.39 2.40 8.72
C SER A 8 8.57 3.12 8.09
N ARG A 9 8.38 3.54 6.85
CA ARG A 9 9.35 4.25 6.02
C ARG A 9 8.78 5.59 5.62
N LEU A 10 9.66 6.55 5.36
CA LEU A 10 9.28 7.86 4.84
C LEU A 10 9.54 7.89 3.34
N ILE A 11 8.69 8.61 2.62
CA ILE A 11 8.88 8.94 1.22
C ILE A 11 8.34 10.35 0.99
N THR A 12 8.99 11.09 0.10
CA THR A 12 8.51 12.39 -0.35
C THR A 12 7.96 12.22 -1.76
N VAL A 13 6.71 12.63 -1.97
CA VAL A 13 6.03 12.60 -3.27
C VAL A 13 5.58 14.02 -3.57
N GLY A 14 6.17 14.65 -4.59
CA GLY A 14 6.08 16.10 -4.77
C GLY A 14 6.74 16.82 -3.58
N ASP A 15 5.99 17.73 -2.93
CA ASP A 15 6.41 18.46 -1.74
C ASP A 15 5.83 17.89 -0.43
N ILE A 16 5.06 16.80 -0.52
CA ILE A 16 4.39 16.20 0.64
C ILE A 16 5.14 14.97 1.09
N GLN A 17 5.41 14.92 2.40
CA GLN A 17 6.04 13.78 3.04
C GLN A 17 4.98 12.79 3.54
N TYR A 18 5.15 11.53 3.16
CA TYR A 18 4.28 10.43 3.54
C TYR A 18 5.04 9.39 4.36
N ARG A 19 4.33 8.77 5.30
CA ARG A 19 4.79 7.60 6.03
C ARG A 19 4.02 6.38 5.54
N TRP A 20 4.75 5.33 5.20
CA TRP A 20 4.16 4.10 4.68
C TRP A 20 4.75 2.85 5.34
N LEU A 21 4.00 1.76 5.30
CA LEU A 21 4.49 0.43 5.62
C LEU A 21 3.78 -0.64 4.81
N VAL A 22 4.36 -1.83 4.79
CA VAL A 22 3.69 -3.05 4.35
C VAL A 22 3.54 -3.95 5.56
N SER A 23 2.30 -4.35 5.85
CA SER A 23 1.99 -5.35 6.86
C SER A 23 1.23 -6.51 6.22
N THR A 24 1.02 -7.56 7.00
CA THR A 24 0.25 -8.73 6.59
C THR A 24 -1.03 -8.75 7.41
N ASN A 25 -2.18 -8.83 6.75
CA ASN A 25 -3.49 -8.86 7.38
C ASN A 25 -4.32 -10.00 6.77
N SER A 26 -4.75 -10.97 7.59
CA SER A 26 -5.69 -12.04 7.23
C SER A 26 -5.33 -12.78 5.93
N GLY A 27 -4.05 -13.09 5.75
CA GLY A 27 -3.54 -13.83 4.58
C GLY A 27 -3.22 -12.98 3.34
N LYS A 28 -3.56 -11.69 3.33
CA LYS A 28 -3.14 -10.72 2.31
C LYS A 28 -2.06 -9.78 2.85
N ASN A 29 -1.29 -9.19 1.96
CA ASN A 29 -0.45 -8.06 2.32
C ASN A 29 -1.28 -6.77 2.19
N VAL A 30 -1.02 -5.81 3.06
CA VAL A 30 -1.63 -4.49 3.01
C VAL A 30 -0.52 -3.44 3.06
N PHE A 31 -0.53 -2.58 2.05
CA PHE A 31 0.24 -1.35 2.04
C PHE A 31 -0.59 -0.28 2.74
N VAL A 32 -0.01 0.41 3.71
CA VAL A 32 -0.70 1.49 4.43
C VAL A 32 0.14 2.75 4.29
N ALA A 33 -0.51 3.86 3.93
CA ALA A 33 0.14 5.17 3.88
C ALA A 33 -0.70 6.25 4.58
N GLU A 34 0.00 7.20 5.21
CA GLU A 34 -0.56 8.43 5.76
C GLU A 34 0.39 9.60 5.51
N GLN A 35 -0.12 10.84 5.52
CA GLN A 35 0.72 12.03 5.45
C GLN A 35 1.43 12.27 6.79
N GLU A 36 2.72 12.54 6.74
CA GLU A 36 3.53 12.79 7.93
C GLU A 36 3.16 14.14 8.56
N GLY A 37 3.06 14.17 9.89
CA GLY A 37 2.78 15.41 10.63
C GLY A 37 1.30 15.83 10.64
N VAL A 38 0.42 15.19 9.86
CA VAL A 38 -1.01 15.50 9.81
C VAL A 38 -1.84 14.36 10.37
N LYS A 39 -2.79 14.68 11.27
CA LYS A 39 -3.79 13.71 11.75
C LYS A 39 -4.98 13.65 10.78
N GLY A 40 -4.75 13.08 9.60
CA GLY A 40 -5.79 12.91 8.58
C GLY A 40 -6.15 11.44 8.34
N CYS A 41 -6.48 11.12 7.08
CA CYS A 41 -6.99 9.82 6.68
C CYS A 41 -5.88 8.99 6.06
N ARG A 42 -5.73 7.75 6.55
CA ARG A 42 -4.82 6.77 5.93
C ARG A 42 -5.48 6.10 4.73
N MET A 43 -4.66 5.60 3.81
CA MET A 43 -5.10 4.67 2.77
C MET A 43 -4.54 3.27 3.02
N GLU A 44 -5.30 2.26 2.61
CA GLU A 44 -4.94 0.85 2.71
C GLU A 44 -5.09 0.21 1.32
N ALA A 45 -4.01 -0.29 0.76
CA ALA A 45 -4.00 -1.00 -0.50
C ALA A 45 -3.69 -2.48 -0.28
N TYR A 46 -4.67 -3.35 -0.52
CA TYR A 46 -4.55 -4.80 -0.33
C TYR A 46 -3.97 -5.47 -1.58
N PHE A 47 -2.99 -6.34 -1.40
CA PHE A 47 -2.38 -7.09 -2.49
C PHE A 47 -2.02 -8.51 -2.08
N ASP A 48 -1.90 -9.38 -3.08
CA ASP A 48 -1.50 -10.77 -2.86
C ASP A 48 -0.02 -10.86 -2.47
N ARG A 49 0.28 -11.75 -1.54
CA ARG A 49 1.65 -11.97 -1.07
C ARG A 49 2.58 -12.50 -2.15
N TYR A 50 2.04 -13.21 -3.13
CA TYR A 50 2.79 -13.86 -4.20
C TYR A 50 2.24 -13.45 -5.58
N LYS A 51 3.12 -13.17 -6.53
CA LYS A 51 2.78 -13.05 -7.95
C LYS A 51 2.41 -14.44 -8.45
N ASN A 52 1.11 -14.73 -8.60
CA ASN A 52 0.68 -15.94 -9.29
C ASN A 52 0.99 -15.78 -10.79
N LYS A 53 2.16 -16.25 -11.24
CA LYS A 53 2.41 -16.42 -12.68
C LYS A 53 2.09 -17.83 -13.18
N PHE A 54 2.09 -18.84 -12.31
CA PHE A 54 1.69 -20.21 -12.65
C PHE A 54 1.15 -20.92 -11.41
N ALA A 55 -0.17 -21.00 -11.27
CA ALA A 55 -0.82 -21.85 -10.26
C ALA A 55 -1.62 -22.94 -10.99
N GLY A 56 -0.90 -23.83 -11.68
CA GLY A 56 -1.45 -25.15 -12.00
C GLY A 56 -1.47 -26.02 -10.74
N PRO A 57 -2.35 -27.03 -10.65
CA PRO A 57 -2.40 -27.94 -9.50
C PRO A 57 -1.03 -28.60 -9.29
N GLY A 58 -0.42 -28.44 -8.11
CA GLY A 58 0.78 -29.18 -7.70
C GLY A 58 2.11 -28.43 -7.73
N LEU A 59 2.18 -27.17 -8.18
CA LEU A 59 3.43 -26.40 -8.12
C LEU A 59 3.54 -25.62 -6.79
N LEU A 60 4.56 -25.96 -6.00
CA LEU A 60 4.95 -25.25 -4.77
C LEU A 60 5.15 -23.76 -5.07
N LYS A 61 4.41 -22.90 -4.36
CA LYS A 61 4.58 -21.44 -4.37
C LYS A 61 6.02 -21.11 -3.94
N SER A 62 6.92 -20.92 -4.89
CA SER A 62 8.33 -20.62 -4.59
C SER A 62 8.47 -19.23 -3.98
N LYS A 63 9.39 -19.09 -3.02
CA LYS A 63 9.70 -17.82 -2.32
C LYS A 63 10.09 -16.70 -3.28
N ASP A 64 10.53 -17.03 -4.49
CA ASP A 64 10.89 -16.10 -5.57
C ASP A 64 9.73 -15.24 -6.09
N ASN A 65 8.48 -15.63 -5.79
CA ASN A 65 7.30 -14.90 -6.25
C ASN A 65 6.78 -13.85 -5.26
N LEU A 66 7.50 -13.56 -4.16
CA LEU A 66 7.05 -12.56 -3.19
C LEU A 66 6.86 -11.18 -3.84
N VAL A 67 5.72 -10.54 -3.58
CA VAL A 67 5.48 -9.16 -4.01
C VAL A 67 6.24 -8.22 -3.08
N ILE A 68 7.27 -7.57 -3.62
CA ILE A 68 8.06 -6.54 -2.94
C ILE A 68 7.59 -5.18 -3.46
N ILE A 69 7.15 -4.30 -2.55
CA ILE A 69 6.85 -2.89 -2.85
C ILE A 69 8.16 -2.09 -2.71
N LYS A 70 8.65 -1.55 -3.83
CA LYS A 70 9.82 -0.67 -3.85
C LYS A 70 9.39 0.78 -3.61
N PRO A 71 10.32 1.69 -3.23
CA PRO A 71 10.00 3.11 -3.09
C PRO A 71 9.36 3.74 -4.35
N GLY A 72 9.79 3.33 -5.55
CA GLY A 72 9.15 3.78 -6.80
C GLY A 72 7.70 3.33 -6.93
N ASP A 73 7.39 2.09 -6.53
CA ASP A 73 6.02 1.59 -6.49
C ASP A 73 5.19 2.35 -5.45
N THR A 74 5.76 2.64 -4.28
CA THR A 74 5.13 3.46 -3.23
C THR A 74 4.72 4.83 -3.75
N ALA A 75 5.59 5.54 -4.46
CA ALA A 75 5.26 6.85 -5.03
C ALA A 75 4.10 6.74 -6.03
N SER A 76 4.14 5.73 -6.91
CA SER A 76 3.06 5.48 -7.88
C SER A 76 1.72 5.16 -7.19
N ILE A 77 1.74 4.32 -6.15
CA ILE A 77 0.56 3.96 -5.37
C ILE A 77 -0.05 5.21 -4.69
N ILE A 78 0.78 6.07 -4.12
CA ILE A 78 0.32 7.33 -3.50
C ILE A 78 -0.32 8.24 -4.54
N LEU A 79 0.32 8.46 -5.69
CA LEU A 79 -0.22 9.30 -6.76
C LEU A 79 -1.56 8.79 -7.27
N GLN A 80 -1.66 7.49 -7.55
CA GLN A 80 -2.93 6.87 -7.97
C GLN A 80 -4.02 7.03 -6.90
N ALA A 81 -3.69 6.90 -5.62
CA ALA A 81 -4.67 7.08 -4.55
C ALA A 81 -5.19 8.53 -4.51
N LEU A 82 -4.31 9.52 -4.69
CA LEU A 82 -4.69 10.94 -4.78
C LEU A 82 -5.60 11.18 -6.00
N ASP A 83 -5.26 10.60 -7.15
CA ASP A 83 -6.08 10.67 -8.38
C ASP A 83 -7.47 10.03 -8.18
N HIS A 84 -7.55 8.98 -7.35
CA HIS A 84 -8.80 8.35 -6.94
C HIS A 84 -9.55 9.09 -5.81
N GLY A 85 -9.11 10.30 -5.45
CA GLY A 85 -9.79 11.16 -4.48
C GLY A 85 -9.44 10.86 -3.02
N TRP A 86 -8.35 10.15 -2.75
CA TRP A 86 -7.83 10.06 -1.39
C TRP A 86 -7.36 11.44 -0.91
N THR A 87 -8.00 11.97 0.13
CA THR A 87 -7.58 13.22 0.78
C THR A 87 -6.83 12.90 2.08
N PRO A 88 -5.49 12.91 2.07
CA PRO A 88 -4.69 12.51 3.24
C PRO A 88 -4.88 13.42 4.46
N GLU A 89 -5.26 14.69 4.27
CA GLU A 89 -5.47 15.65 5.35
C GLU A 89 -6.86 15.54 6.00
N ALA A 90 -7.86 15.05 5.25
CA ALA A 90 -9.22 14.94 5.73
C ALA A 90 -9.31 13.89 6.84
N LYS A 91 -10.07 14.15 7.90
CA LYS A 91 -10.36 13.13 8.91
C LYS A 91 -11.45 12.20 8.39
N GLY A 92 -11.27 10.90 8.56
CA GLY A 92 -12.25 9.94 8.08
C GLY A 92 -11.86 8.49 8.35
N LYS A 93 -12.71 7.59 7.83
CA LYS A 93 -12.39 6.15 7.77
C LYS A 93 -11.30 5.93 6.72
N PRO A 94 -10.40 4.96 6.93
CA PRO A 94 -9.39 4.62 5.94
C PRO A 94 -10.00 4.36 4.56
N VAL A 95 -9.40 4.94 3.52
CA VAL A 95 -9.79 4.63 2.14
C VAL A 95 -9.12 3.33 1.74
N VAL A 96 -9.91 2.40 1.22
CA VAL A 96 -9.45 1.04 0.92
C VAL A 96 -9.40 0.84 -0.58
N PHE A 97 -8.28 0.28 -1.06
CA PHE A 97 -8.04 -0.06 -2.44
C PHE A 97 -7.55 -1.50 -2.55
N ASP A 98 -7.75 -2.10 -3.73
CA ASP A 98 -7.06 -3.31 -4.14
C ASP A 98 -5.91 -2.94 -5.10
N LEU A 99 -4.69 -3.38 -4.79
CA LEU A 99 -3.52 -3.19 -5.64
C LEU A 99 -3.30 -4.45 -6.49
N LYS A 100 -3.53 -4.34 -7.81
CA LYS A 100 -3.35 -5.43 -8.77
C LYS A 100 -2.39 -5.01 -9.87
N ALA A 101 -1.31 -5.77 -10.04
CA ALA A 101 -0.31 -5.54 -11.08
C ALA A 101 0.27 -4.09 -11.13
N GLY A 102 0.31 -3.39 -9.98
CA GLY A 102 0.80 -2.01 -9.90
C GLY A 102 -0.28 -0.93 -10.07
N LEU A 103 -1.54 -1.32 -10.28
CA LEU A 103 -2.68 -0.41 -10.39
C LEU A 103 -3.56 -0.49 -9.14
N LEU A 104 -3.97 0.67 -8.63
CA LEU A 104 -4.98 0.78 -7.59
C LEU A 104 -6.38 0.70 -8.17
N ILE A 105 -7.22 -0.08 -7.50
CA ILE A 105 -8.63 -0.25 -7.83
C ILE A 105 -9.44 0.13 -6.59
N PRO A 106 -10.32 1.14 -6.64
CA PRO A 106 -11.21 1.48 -5.54
C PRO A 106 -12.10 0.29 -5.17
N ARG A 107 -12.36 0.12 -3.87
CA ARG A 107 -13.20 -0.95 -3.35
C ARG A 107 -14.60 -0.47 -2.96
#